data_AF-D8LM37-F1
#
_entry.id   AF-D8LM37-F1
#
_cell.length_a   1.000
_cell.length_b   1.000
_cell.length_c   1.000
_cell.angle_alpha   90.00
_cell.angle_beta   90.00
_cell.angle_gamma   90.00
#
_symmetry.space_group_name_H-M   'P 1'
#
loop_
_entity.id
_entity.type
_entity.pdbx_description
1 polymer ?
#
loop_
_entity_poly.entity_id
_entity_poly.type
_entity_poly.pdbx_seq_one_letter_code
_entity_poly.pdbx_strand_id
1 'polypeptide(L)'
;MRASHILVKHQGSRRTASWKDVDGVVIKTRTKAEAINMLMDLRAKISTQEDFAEIAQEHSDCGSARAGGDLGEFGDGQMMQVGG
;
A
#
# COMPACT_ATOMS: atom_id res chain seq x y z
N MET A 1 18.33 7.11 -0.35
CA MET A 1 17.60 6.55 0.82
C MET A 1 16.83 5.34 0.34
N ARG A 2 16.65 4.30 1.17
CA ARG A 2 15.83 3.14 0.83
C ARG A 2 14.69 3.03 1.83
N ALA A 3 13.49 2.74 1.34
CA ALA A 3 12.32 2.53 2.17
C ALA A 3 11.37 1.53 1.52
N SER A 4 10.58 0.87 2.35
CA SER A 4 9.49 0.02 1.92
C SER A 4 8.16 0.63 2.35
N HIS A 5 7.09 0.32 1.61
CA HIS A 5 5.77 0.81 1.94
C HIS A 5 4.68 -0.25 1.76
N ILE A 6 3.56 -0.04 2.45
CA ILE A 6 2.32 -0.78 2.23
C ILE A 6 1.28 0.23 1.77
N LEU A 7 0.84 0.08 0.52
CA LEU A 7 -0.26 0.85 -0.05
C LEU A 7 -1.57 0.06 0.03
N VAL A 8 -2.62 0.65 0.58
CA VAL A 8 -4.00 0.15 0.49
C VAL A 8 -4.83 1.18 -0.28
N LYS A 9 -5.37 0.78 -1.44
CA LYS A 9 -6.19 1.66 -2.28
C LYS A 9 -7.64 1.67 -1.82
N HIS A 10 -8.35 2.75 -2.13
CA HIS A 10 -9.77 2.93 -1.86
C HIS A 10 -10.45 3.63 -3.05
N GLN A 11 -11.77 3.81 -3.01
CA GLN A 11 -12.59 4.37 -4.08
C GLN A 11 -12.17 5.77 -4.54
N GLY A 12 -11.47 6.52 -3.68
CA GLY A 12 -10.94 7.86 -3.98
C GLY A 12 -9.50 7.88 -4.48
N SER A 13 -8.87 6.70 -4.66
CA SER A 13 -7.53 6.60 -5.23
C SER A 13 -7.53 7.00 -6.71
N ARG A 14 -6.52 7.75 -7.15
CA ARG A 14 -6.37 8.20 -8.57
C ARG A 14 -6.52 7.04 -9.58
N ARG A 15 -6.03 5.85 -9.21
CA ARG A 15 -6.25 4.61 -9.95
C ARG A 15 -6.85 3.58 -9.00
N THR A 16 -8.10 3.21 -9.24
CA THR A 16 -8.86 2.22 -8.45
C THR A 16 -8.70 0.80 -8.97
N ALA A 17 -7.47 0.40 -9.31
CA ALA A 17 -7.14 -0.96 -9.73
C ALA A 17 -5.74 -1.33 -9.23
N SER A 18 -5.50 -2.58 -8.87
CA SER A 18 -4.21 -3.10 -8.44
C SER A 18 -3.91 -4.44 -9.09
N TRP A 19 -2.75 -5.03 -8.80
CA TRP A 19 -2.42 -6.37 -9.27
C TRP A 19 -3.30 -7.46 -8.63
N LYS A 20 -3.90 -7.18 -7.46
CA LYS A 20 -4.85 -8.07 -6.77
C LYS A 20 -6.29 -7.90 -7.22
N ASP A 21 -6.61 -6.74 -7.79
CA ASP A 21 -7.94 -6.36 -8.22
C ASP A 21 -7.83 -5.59 -9.54
N VAL A 22 -7.62 -6.35 -10.61
CA VAL A 22 -7.32 -5.83 -11.95
C VAL A 22 -8.49 -4.99 -12.48
N ASP A 23 -9.72 -5.45 -12.22
CA ASP A 23 -10.96 -4.77 -12.63
C ASP A 23 -11.40 -3.68 -11.64
N GLY A 24 -10.76 -3.62 -10.46
CA GLY A 24 -11.02 -2.60 -9.45
C GLY A 24 -12.34 -2.78 -8.72
N VAL A 25 -12.93 -3.97 -8.72
CA VAL A 25 -14.27 -4.23 -8.15
C VAL A 25 -14.26 -3.97 -6.65
N VAL A 26 -13.24 -4.45 -5.95
CA VAL A 26 -13.10 -4.29 -4.50
C VAL A 26 -12.62 -2.89 -4.15
N ILE A 27 -11.67 -2.35 -4.91
CA ILE A 27 -11.10 -1.02 -4.63
C ILE A 27 -12.15 0.08 -4.82
N LYS A 28 -13.07 -0.06 -5.79
CA LYS A 28 -14.16 0.92 -6.04
C LYS A 28 -15.21 0.94 -4.94
N THR A 29 -15.40 -0.16 -4.21
CA THR A 29 -16.38 -0.23 -3.11
C THR A 29 -15.76 0.11 -1.76
N ARG A 30 -14.43 0.01 -1.62
CA ARG A 30 -13.72 0.32 -0.39
C ARG A 30 -13.68 1.82 -0.12
N THR A 31 -14.16 2.23 1.04
CA THR A 31 -14.11 3.61 1.53
C THR A 31 -12.72 3.99 2.06
N LYS A 32 -12.47 5.29 2.22
CA LYS A 32 -11.23 5.78 2.86
C LYS A 32 -11.11 5.28 4.30
N ALA A 33 -12.21 5.24 5.05
CA ALA A 33 -12.21 4.78 6.44
C ALA A 33 -11.86 3.29 6.55
N GLU A 34 -12.43 2.45 5.69
CA GLU A 34 -12.07 1.02 5.64
C GLU A 34 -10.60 0.82 5.28
N ALA A 35 -10.05 1.57 4.33
CA ALA A 35 -8.63 1.51 4.00
C ALA A 35 -7.74 1.93 5.17
N ILE A 36 -8.13 2.94 5.96
CA ILE A 36 -7.42 3.34 7.18
C ILE A 36 -7.47 2.22 8.23
N ASN A 37 -8.63 1.59 8.44
CA ASN A 37 -8.77 0.49 9.39
C ASN A 37 -7.89 -0.70 8.98
N MET A 38 -7.91 -1.07 7.69
CA MET A 38 -7.00 -2.10 7.18
C MET A 38 -5.54 -1.76 7.45
N LEU A 39 -5.10 -0.51 7.20
CA LEU A 39 -3.74 -0.08 7.50
C LEU A 39 -3.41 -0.15 9.00
N MET A 40 -4.36 0.17 9.87
CA MET A 40 -4.19 0.05 11.32
C MET A 40 -4.03 -1.41 11.75
N ASP A 41 -4.84 -2.32 11.19
CA ASP A 41 -4.74 -3.76 11.46
C ASP A 41 -3.40 -4.31 10.98
N LEU A 42 -2.96 -3.95 9.78
CA LEU A 42 -1.64 -4.34 9.26
C LEU A 42 -0.51 -3.80 10.13
N ARG A 43 -0.61 -2.55 10.59
CA ARG A 43 0.36 -1.97 11.52
C ARG A 43 0.41 -2.73 12.84
N ALA A 44 -0.74 -3.15 13.37
CA ALA A 44 -0.80 -3.94 14.59
C ALA A 44 -0.10 -5.29 14.39
N LYS A 45 -0.35 -5.98 13.27
CA LYS A 45 0.31 -7.25 12.92
C LYS A 45 1.82 -7.14 12.81
N ILE A 46 2.32 -6.08 12.16
CA ILE A 46 3.76 -5.77 12.09
C ILE A 46 4.34 -5.61 13.51
N SER A 47 3.59 -4.98 14.41
CA SER A 47 4.03 -4.77 15.79
C SER A 47 4.05 -6.07 16.62
N THR A 48 3.34 -7.12 16.21
CA THR A 48 3.20 -8.39 16.94
C THR A 48 4.09 -9.52 16.43
N GLN A 49 5.08 -9.23 15.56
CA GLN A 49 6.10 -10.13 14.98
C GLN A 49 5.86 -10.68 13.55
N GLU A 50 4.89 -10.16 12.78
CA GLU A 50 4.84 -10.46 11.34
C GLU A 50 5.85 -9.58 10.57
N ASP A 51 6.60 -10.17 9.62
CA ASP A 51 7.58 -9.44 8.82
C ASP A 51 6.87 -8.43 7.89
N PHE A 52 7.32 -7.18 7.93
CA PHE A 52 6.81 -6.12 7.07
C PHE A 52 6.81 -6.52 5.59
N ALA A 53 7.86 -7.22 5.14
CA ALA A 53 8.00 -7.65 3.76
C ALA A 53 6.97 -8.70 3.35
N GLU A 54 6.58 -9.59 4.26
CA GLU A 54 5.51 -10.58 4.03
C GLU A 54 4.15 -9.88 3.95
N ILE A 55 3.86 -9.00 4.90
CA ILE A 55 2.61 -8.23 4.89
C ILE A 55 2.52 -7.37 3.63
N ALA A 56 3.61 -6.74 3.20
CA ALA A 56 3.61 -5.93 1.99
C ALA A 56 3.36 -6.76 0.73
N GLN A 57 3.97 -7.96 0.63
CA GLN A 57 3.72 -8.91 -0.48
C GLN A 57 2.26 -9.34 -0.54
N GLU A 58 1.68 -9.66 0.61
CA GLU A 58 0.32 -10.18 0.67
C GLU A 58 -0.73 -9.08 0.50
N HIS A 59 -0.56 -7.93 1.15
CA HIS A 59 -1.64 -6.96 1.32
C HIS A 59 -1.50 -5.69 0.47
N SER A 60 -0.30 -5.33 -0.02
CA SER A 60 -0.15 -4.05 -0.70
C SER A 60 -0.73 -4.05 -2.13
N ASP A 61 -1.50 -3.01 -2.44
CA ASP A 61 -2.03 -2.68 -3.77
C ASP A 61 -0.99 -2.02 -4.71
N CYS A 62 0.25 -1.83 -4.25
CA CYS A 62 1.35 -1.32 -5.08
C CYS A 62 2.05 -2.44 -5.85
N GLY A 63 2.64 -2.13 -7.00
CA GLY A 63 3.47 -3.08 -7.74
C GLY A 63 4.73 -3.52 -6.99
N SER A 64 5.21 -2.69 -6.04
CA SER A 64 6.33 -3.00 -5.14
C SER A 64 6.02 -4.11 -4.14
N ALA A 65 4.74 -4.52 -4.00
CA ALA A 65 4.33 -5.63 -3.14
C ALA A 65 5.23 -6.85 -3.35
N ARG A 66 5.49 -7.23 -4.62
CA ARG A 66 6.33 -8.39 -4.99
C ARG A 66 7.78 -8.33 -4.49
N ALA A 67 8.26 -7.14 -4.12
CA ALA A 67 9.59 -6.91 -3.56
C ALA A 67 9.53 -6.60 -2.05
N GLY A 68 8.48 -7.05 -1.34
CA GLY A 68 8.30 -6.74 0.07
C GLY A 68 7.96 -5.27 0.33
N GLY A 69 7.35 -4.60 -0.65
CA GLY A 69 7.04 -3.18 -0.58
C GLY A 69 8.23 -2.26 -0.84
N ASP A 70 9.40 -2.81 -1.21
CA ASP A 70 10.62 -2.04 -1.48
C ASP A 70 10.41 -1.07 -2.65
N LEU A 71 10.73 0.19 -2.40
CA LEU A 71 10.69 1.26 -3.40
C LEU A 71 12.02 1.43 -4.13
N GLY A 72 13.04 0.66 -3.75
CA GLY A 72 14.41 0.82 -4.23
C GLY A 72 15.06 2.07 -3.64
N GLU A 73 16.17 2.49 -4.25
CA GLU A 73 16.79 3.76 -3.89
C GLU A 73 16.05 4.92 -4.54
N PHE A 74 15.66 5.90 -3.73
CA PHE A 74 15.10 7.16 -4.19
C PHE A 74 15.86 8.35 -3.59
N GLY A 75 15.94 9.41 -4.39
CA GLY A 75 16.45 10.74 -4.03
C GLY A 75 15.32 11.76 -3.88
N ASP A 76 15.70 12.98 -3.49
CA ASP A 76 14.75 14.08 -3.27
C ASP A 76 13.93 14.39 -4.53
N GLY A 77 12.60 14.45 -4.38
CA GLY A 77 11.66 14.76 -5.47
C GLY A 77 11.11 13.56 -6.26
N GLN A 78 11.56 12.33 -5.99
CA GLN A 78 11.09 11.12 -6.71
C GLN A 78 9.83 10.48 -6.10
N MET A 79 9.47 10.85 -4.87
CA MET A 79 8.21 10.46 -4.23
C MET A 79 7.14 11.52 -4.49
N MET A 80 5.90 11.08 -4.76
CA MET A 80 4.78 11.99 -5.06
C MET A 80 4.57 12.94 -3.87
N GLN A 81 4.85 14.21 -4.07
CA GLN A 81 4.60 15.24 -3.06
C GLN A 81 3.08 15.40 -2.93
N VAL A 82 2.59 15.38 -1.69
CA VAL A 82 1.22 15.82 -1.40
C VAL A 82 1.23 17.33 -1.64
N GLY A 83 0.72 17.76 -2.79
CA GLY A 83 0.64 19.18 -3.12
C GLY A 83 -0.13 19.93 -2.04
N GLY A 84 0.48 21.00 -1.52
CA GLY A 84 -0.12 21.91 -0.54
C GLY A 84 -1.25 22.76 -1.11
#